data_AF-A0A1S8CTN1-F1
#
_entry.id   AF-A0A1S8CTN1-F1
#
_cell.length_a   1.000
_cell.length_b   1.000
_cell.length_c   1.000
_cell.angle_alpha   90.00
_cell.angle_beta   90.00
_cell.angle_gamma   90.00
#
_symmetry.space_group_name_H-M   'P 1'
#
loop_
_entity.id
_entity.type
_entity.pdbx_description
1 polymer ?
#
loop_
_entity_poly.entity_id
_entity_poly.type
_entity_poly.pdbx_seq_one_letter_code
_entity_poly.pdbx_strand_id
1 'polypeptide(L)'
;MQIYLARNNEQAGPYSLEQVNQMLASGQVVLTDLAWHEGMSEWQPLGNLTNGQLVYQPSGSPFQSQPVPTQSSQSQPAAATTSVNKHNKNAWASHNQSARSTVAFKLASVNKRVLAKIIDILLLWLPSSFIFGQFVSPEFVRQYQTIAGQSVMPTPEQQEQLLNLLGTLPSGLFWAVGIYTLLYFVVQAFFLYKSGQSIGKKALKIKIVDEQNGQIPPLTRSFLIRSIVFIIINYFAFFFIIIDFAFIFSERRRTLHDRMAKTLVVDVD
;
A
#
# COMPACT_ATOMS: atom_id res chain seq x y z
N MET A 1 -31.16 24.95 0.48
CA MET A 1 -31.17 23.57 1.04
C MET A 1 -29.88 23.35 1.81
N GLN A 2 -29.94 22.72 2.98
CA GLN A 2 -28.76 22.37 3.79
C GLN A 2 -28.42 20.89 3.57
N ILE A 3 -27.17 20.60 3.20
CA ILE A 3 -26.68 19.26 2.86
C ILE A 3 -25.62 18.85 3.87
N TYR A 4 -25.77 17.65 4.42
CA TYR A 4 -24.76 17.02 5.24
C TYR A 4 -24.00 15.99 4.40
N LEU A 5 -22.70 15.89 4.62
CA LEU A 5 -21.80 14.96 3.94
C LEU A 5 -21.22 13.98 4.96
N ALA A 6 -21.02 12.73 4.57
CA ALA A 6 -20.37 11.73 5.41
C ALA A 6 -19.32 10.93 4.65
N ARG A 7 -18.14 10.77 5.27
CA ARG A 7 -17.01 9.99 4.75
C ARG A 7 -16.30 9.31 5.92
N ASN A 8 -15.99 8.02 5.80
CA ASN A 8 -15.32 7.22 6.86
C ASN A 8 -16.03 7.28 8.23
N ASN A 9 -17.37 7.21 8.27
CA ASN A 9 -18.20 7.35 9.48
C ASN A 9 -18.13 8.72 10.20
N GLU A 10 -17.50 9.74 9.62
CA GLU A 10 -17.56 11.12 10.12
C GLU A 10 -18.56 11.93 9.31
N GLN A 11 -19.46 12.64 10.00
CA GLN A 11 -20.44 13.55 9.42
C GLN A 11 -19.92 14.99 9.49
N ALA A 12 -20.03 15.72 8.38
CA ALA A 12 -19.68 17.12 8.26
C ALA A 12 -20.86 17.92 7.65
N GLY A 13 -21.03 19.16 8.11
CA GLY A 13 -22.08 20.07 7.63
C GLY A 13 -22.78 20.81 8.77
N PRO A 14 -23.82 21.60 8.46
CA PRO A 14 -24.48 21.69 7.16
C PRO A 14 -23.72 22.55 6.12
N TYR A 15 -23.76 22.14 4.85
CA TYR A 15 -23.22 22.87 3.69
C TYR A 15 -24.35 23.36 2.79
N SER A 16 -24.15 24.49 2.10
CA SER A 16 -25.06 24.95 1.05
C SER A 16 -24.88 24.13 -0.24
N LEU A 17 -25.88 24.16 -1.13
CA LEU A 17 -25.81 23.49 -2.44
C LEU A 17 -24.61 23.98 -3.26
N GLU A 18 -24.35 25.29 -3.24
CA GLU A 18 -23.25 25.94 -3.94
C GLU A 18 -21.90 25.47 -3.38
N GLN A 19 -21.77 25.37 -2.05
CA GLN A 19 -20.57 24.86 -1.40
C GLN A 19 -20.32 23.39 -1.77
N VAL A 20 -21.35 22.55 -1.79
CA VAL A 20 -21.22 21.15 -2.23
C VAL A 20 -20.79 21.06 -3.69
N ASN A 21 -21.34 21.89 -4.57
CA ASN A 21 -20.95 21.96 -5.97
C ASN A 21 -19.49 22.45 -6.15
N GLN A 22 -19.04 23.41 -5.34
CA GLN A 22 -17.63 23.83 -5.32
C GLN A 22 -16.71 22.71 -4.81
N MET A 23 -17.11 21.97 -3.78
CA MET A 23 -16.33 20.84 -3.24
C MET A 23 -16.27 19.65 -4.20
N LEU A 24 -17.34 19.42 -4.97
CA LEU A 24 -17.35 18.45 -6.07
C LEU A 24 -16.45 18.89 -7.23
N ALA A 25 -16.47 20.18 -7.59
CA ALA A 25 -15.63 20.73 -8.64
C ALA A 25 -14.13 20.74 -8.28
N SER A 26 -13.80 20.98 -7.00
CA SER A 26 -12.42 20.94 -6.51
C SER A 26 -11.90 19.51 -6.25
N GLY A 27 -12.77 18.49 -6.30
CA GLY A 27 -12.44 17.10 -5.99
C GLY A 27 -12.24 16.82 -4.49
N GLN A 28 -12.55 17.78 -3.62
CA GLN A 28 -12.53 17.60 -2.16
C GLN A 28 -13.59 16.58 -1.71
N VAL A 29 -14.74 16.58 -2.40
CA VAL A 29 -15.85 15.64 -2.26
C VAL A 29 -15.94 14.84 -3.56
N VAL A 30 -16.21 13.53 -3.46
CA VAL A 30 -16.30 12.61 -4.60
C VAL A 30 -17.69 11.98 -4.67
N LEU A 31 -18.05 11.47 -5.85
CA LEU A 31 -19.37 10.89 -6.11
C LEU A 31 -19.72 9.69 -5.21
N THR A 32 -18.74 9.05 -4.58
CA THR A 32 -18.97 7.95 -3.63
C THR A 32 -19.25 8.41 -2.21
N ASP A 33 -19.11 9.71 -1.90
CA ASP A 33 -19.43 10.22 -0.58
C ASP A 33 -20.93 10.24 -0.35
N LEU A 34 -21.33 9.95 0.89
CA LEU A 34 -22.72 9.98 1.27
C LEU A 34 -23.15 11.43 1.52
N ALA A 35 -24.30 11.79 0.97
CA ALA A 35 -24.98 13.04 1.24
C ALA A 35 -26.38 12.77 1.75
N TRP A 36 -26.83 13.63 2.65
CA TRP A 36 -28.19 13.66 3.14
C TRP A 36 -28.66 15.11 3.24
N HIS A 37 -29.90 15.34 2.87
CA HIS A 37 -30.55 16.62 3.14
C HIS A 37 -31.99 16.38 3.57
N GLU A 38 -32.58 17.44 4.11
CA GLU A 38 -33.97 17.45 4.54
C GLU A 38 -34.88 17.04 3.37
N GLY A 39 -35.73 16.03 3.59
CA GLY A 39 -36.57 15.39 2.56
C GLY A 39 -36.10 14.00 2.11
N MET A 40 -34.92 13.54 2.54
CA MET A 40 -34.43 12.19 2.26
C MET A 40 -34.70 11.22 3.41
N SER A 41 -35.18 10.02 3.11
CA SER A 41 -35.38 8.95 4.11
C SER A 41 -34.08 8.29 4.57
N GLU A 42 -33.02 8.37 3.75
CA GLU A 42 -31.73 7.74 4.01
C GLU A 42 -30.59 8.50 3.34
N TRP A 43 -29.36 8.27 3.81
CA TRP A 43 -28.15 8.82 3.19
C TRP A 43 -27.94 8.19 1.82
N GLN A 44 -27.68 9.01 0.80
CA GLN A 44 -27.43 8.52 -0.55
C GLN A 44 -26.08 8.98 -1.07
N PRO A 45 -25.36 8.15 -1.86
CA PRO A 45 -24.13 8.60 -2.52
C PRO A 45 -24.41 9.80 -3.43
N LEU A 46 -23.52 10.79 -3.41
CA LEU A 46 -23.65 11.97 -4.27
C LEU A 46 -23.78 11.61 -5.75
N GLY A 47 -23.10 10.56 -6.20
CA GLY A 47 -23.21 10.06 -7.57
C GLY A 47 -24.62 9.64 -7.96
N ASN A 48 -25.43 9.13 -7.02
CA ASN A 48 -26.83 8.82 -7.29
C ASN A 48 -27.68 10.09 -7.33
N LEU A 49 -27.38 11.06 -6.48
CA LEU A 49 -28.09 12.34 -6.41
C LEU A 49 -27.80 13.25 -7.62
N THR A 50 -26.59 13.18 -8.16
CA THR A 50 -26.16 13.97 -9.30
C THR A 50 -26.28 13.23 -10.64
N ASN A 51 -26.82 12.00 -10.65
CA ASN A 51 -26.83 11.11 -11.81
C ASN A 51 -25.43 10.95 -12.45
N GLY A 52 -24.39 10.89 -11.62
CA GLY A 52 -22.99 10.75 -12.05
C GLY A 52 -22.31 12.05 -12.50
N GLN A 53 -22.97 13.20 -12.38
CA GLN A 53 -22.39 14.50 -12.72
C GLN A 53 -21.64 15.09 -11.52
N LEU A 54 -20.62 15.93 -11.78
CA LEU A 54 -19.90 16.67 -10.73
C LEU A 54 -20.66 17.93 -10.25
N VAL A 55 -21.95 18.00 -10.54
CA VAL A 55 -22.83 19.10 -10.13
C VAL A 55 -24.11 18.48 -9.59
N TYR A 56 -24.47 18.85 -8.36
CA TYR A 56 -25.74 18.51 -7.78
C TYR A 56 -26.77 19.57 -8.10
N GLN A 57 -27.86 19.14 -8.75
CA GLN A 57 -29.06 19.94 -8.99
C GLN A 57 -30.25 19.14 -8.47
N PRO A 58 -30.77 19.42 -7.26
CA PRO A 58 -31.96 18.75 -6.77
C PRO A 58 -33.14 19.10 -7.68
N SER A 59 -33.76 18.08 -8.28
CA SER A 59 -34.98 18.24 -9.06
C SER A 59 -36.14 18.59 -8.12
N GLY A 60 -36.37 19.89 -7.89
CA GLY A 60 -37.49 20.35 -7.06
C GLY A 60 -37.27 21.60 -6.19
N SER A 61 -36.23 22.42 -6.39
CA SER A 61 -36.13 23.72 -5.70
C SER A 61 -36.73 24.86 -6.55
N PRO A 62 -37.59 25.74 -5.98
CA PRO A 62 -38.35 26.78 -6.71
C PRO A 62 -37.52 27.99 -7.16
N PHE A 63 -36.20 27.89 -7.18
CA PHE A 63 -35.29 28.96 -7.59
C PHE A 63 -34.44 28.52 -8.79
N GLN A 64 -35.11 28.18 -9.88
CA GLN A 64 -34.50 28.27 -11.21
C GLN A 64 -34.94 29.59 -11.83
N SER A 65 -34.05 30.58 -11.83
CA SER A 65 -34.11 31.67 -12.79
C SER A 65 -33.70 31.12 -14.16
N GLN A 66 -34.66 30.55 -14.88
CA GLN A 66 -34.56 30.39 -16.33
C GLN A 66 -35.52 31.36 -17.03
N PRO A 67 -35.09 32.04 -18.11
CA PRO A 67 -35.90 33.00 -18.83
C PRO A 67 -37.06 32.33 -19.58
N VAL A 68 -38.21 33.00 -19.54
CA VAL A 68 -39.49 32.66 -20.18
C VAL A 68 -39.35 32.54 -21.70
N PRO A 69 -39.87 31.47 -22.32
CA PRO A 69 -41.06 31.59 -23.19
C PRO A 69 -42.09 30.46 -22.93
N THR A 70 -43.33 30.76 -22.55
CA THR A 70 -44.52 31.01 -23.40
C THR A 70 -45.18 29.74 -23.97
N GLN A 71 -46.42 29.50 -23.49
CA GLN A 71 -47.53 28.68 -24.07
C GLN A 71 -47.33 27.15 -24.05
N SER A 72 -48.32 26.28 -23.82
CA SER A 72 -49.78 26.40 -23.63
C SER A 72 -50.32 25.02 -23.19
N SER A 73 -51.26 25.03 -22.24
CA SER A 73 -52.53 24.27 -22.18
C SER A 73 -52.63 22.73 -22.33
N GLN A 74 -53.50 22.15 -21.47
CA GLN A 74 -54.23 20.86 -21.53
C GLN A 74 -53.41 19.60 -21.13
N SER A 75 -53.90 18.60 -20.38
CA SER A 75 -55.24 18.21 -19.93
C SER A 75 -55.15 17.15 -18.80
N GLN A 76 -56.18 17.10 -17.94
CA GLN A 76 -56.55 16.04 -16.98
C GLN A 76 -56.86 14.67 -17.65
N PRO A 77 -57.30 13.58 -16.95
CA PRO A 77 -57.01 13.07 -15.58
C PRO A 77 -56.81 11.52 -15.58
N ALA A 78 -56.94 10.89 -14.40
CA ALA A 78 -57.21 9.46 -14.12
C ALA A 78 -55.97 8.56 -13.96
N ALA A 79 -55.92 7.53 -13.12
CA ALA A 79 -56.71 7.06 -11.98
C ALA A 79 -55.94 5.84 -11.43
N ALA A 80 -56.21 5.53 -10.17
CA ALA A 80 -56.31 4.16 -9.63
C ALA A 80 -55.03 3.36 -9.26
N THR A 81 -55.09 2.99 -7.97
CA THR A 81 -54.80 1.66 -7.41
C THR A 81 -53.35 1.23 -7.20
N THR A 82 -52.92 1.52 -5.97
CA THR A 82 -52.33 0.57 -5.02
C THR A 82 -52.61 -0.90 -5.37
N SER A 83 -51.57 -1.62 -5.78
CA SER A 83 -51.48 -3.06 -5.58
C SER A 83 -50.23 -3.36 -4.75
N VAL A 84 -50.49 -3.75 -3.51
CA VAL A 84 -49.52 -4.33 -2.59
C VAL A 84 -49.11 -5.67 -3.18
N ASN A 85 -47.93 -5.72 -3.80
CA ASN A 85 -47.30 -6.99 -4.15
C ASN A 85 -46.18 -7.25 -3.15
N LYS A 86 -46.47 -8.15 -2.19
CA LYS A 86 -45.48 -8.81 -1.35
C LYS A 86 -44.52 -9.55 -2.27
N HIS A 87 -43.36 -8.98 -2.54
CA HIS A 87 -42.26 -9.68 -3.19
C HIS A 87 -41.00 -9.58 -2.33
N ASN A 88 -40.73 -10.72 -1.68
CA ASN A 88 -39.41 -11.29 -1.49
C ASN A 88 -38.34 -10.39 -0.82
N LYS A 89 -38.31 -10.41 0.52
CA LYS A 89 -37.28 -9.78 1.37
C LYS A 89 -35.86 -10.37 1.23
N ASN A 90 -35.58 -11.17 0.20
CA ASN A 90 -34.25 -11.75 -0.03
C ASN A 90 -33.62 -11.33 -1.37
N ALA A 91 -34.22 -10.41 -2.12
CA ALA A 91 -33.64 -9.89 -3.38
C ALA A 91 -32.54 -8.82 -3.16
N TRP A 92 -32.27 -8.42 -1.92
CA TRP A 92 -31.25 -7.41 -1.55
C TRP A 92 -29.89 -8.01 -1.14
N ALA A 93 -29.73 -9.34 -1.22
CA ALA A 93 -28.45 -9.99 -0.96
C ALA A 93 -27.61 -10.25 -2.23
N SER A 94 -28.12 -9.97 -3.43
CA SER A 94 -27.48 -10.38 -4.69
C SER A 94 -27.06 -9.22 -5.62
N HIS A 95 -27.15 -7.96 -5.20
CA HIS A 95 -26.81 -6.80 -6.06
C HIS A 95 -25.76 -5.83 -5.49
N ASN A 96 -24.87 -6.33 -4.63
CA ASN A 96 -23.63 -5.63 -4.30
C ASN A 96 -22.39 -6.52 -4.28
N GLN A 97 -22.47 -7.69 -4.91
CA GLN A 97 -21.30 -8.46 -5.31
C GLN A 97 -20.98 -8.12 -6.77
N SER A 98 -20.50 -6.90 -7.00
CA SER A 98 -19.51 -6.74 -8.05
C SER A 98 -18.41 -7.72 -7.68
N ALA A 99 -18.23 -8.73 -8.52
CA ALA A 99 -17.25 -9.78 -8.35
C ALA A 99 -15.83 -9.19 -8.32
N ARG A 100 -15.43 -8.61 -7.17
CA ARG A 100 -14.08 -8.83 -6.69
C ARG A 100 -14.07 -10.31 -6.37
N SER A 101 -13.51 -11.09 -7.29
CA SER A 101 -12.93 -12.37 -6.94
C SER A 101 -11.91 -12.11 -5.83
N THR A 102 -12.37 -12.04 -4.58
CA THR A 102 -11.51 -12.17 -3.42
C THR A 102 -11.07 -13.61 -3.48
N VAL A 103 -10.03 -13.87 -4.28
CA VAL A 103 -9.25 -15.09 -4.14
C VAL A 103 -8.89 -15.11 -2.67
N ALA A 104 -9.47 -16.07 -1.95
CA ALA A 104 -9.26 -16.22 -0.51
C ALA A 104 -7.82 -16.71 -0.34
N PHE A 105 -6.88 -15.78 -0.39
CA PHE A 105 -5.47 -16.11 -0.26
C PHE A 105 -5.22 -16.56 1.18
N LYS A 106 -4.61 -17.74 1.33
CA LYS A 106 -4.03 -18.15 2.60
C LYS A 106 -2.78 -17.31 2.86
N LEU A 107 -2.92 -16.25 3.66
CA LEU A 107 -1.82 -15.36 3.99
C LEU A 107 -0.73 -16.13 4.74
N ALA A 108 0.53 -15.95 4.31
CA ALA A 108 1.67 -16.51 5.01
C ALA A 108 1.77 -15.94 6.44
N SER A 109 2.06 -16.82 7.41
CA SER A 109 2.24 -16.42 8.81
C SER A 109 3.44 -15.48 8.98
N VAL A 110 3.39 -14.66 10.04
CA VAL A 110 4.46 -13.69 10.35
C VAL A 110 5.80 -14.41 10.53
N ASN A 111 5.81 -15.53 11.23
CA ASN A 111 7.03 -16.31 11.50
C ASN A 111 7.69 -16.80 10.21
N LYS A 112 6.91 -17.29 9.23
CA LYS A 112 7.46 -17.71 7.93
C LYS A 112 8.08 -16.53 7.18
N ARG A 113 7.46 -15.35 7.24
CA ARG A 113 7.99 -14.13 6.59
C ARG A 113 9.30 -13.66 7.22
N VAL A 114 9.34 -13.63 8.56
CA VAL A 114 10.55 -13.25 9.32
C VAL A 114 11.67 -14.26 9.06
N LEU A 115 11.38 -15.55 9.16
CA LEU A 115 12.37 -16.60 8.92
C LEU A 115 12.89 -16.59 7.48
N ALA A 116 12.02 -16.34 6.48
CA ALA A 116 12.45 -16.17 5.09
C ALA A 116 13.46 -15.02 4.96
N LYS A 117 13.20 -13.89 5.63
CA LYS A 117 14.09 -12.73 5.62
C LYS A 117 15.41 -13.03 6.32
N ILE A 118 15.40 -13.76 7.43
CA ILE A 118 16.61 -14.22 8.13
C ILE A 118 17.45 -15.10 7.20
N ILE A 119 16.83 -16.07 6.51
CA ILE A 119 17.53 -16.93 5.55
C ILE A 119 18.16 -16.09 4.43
N ASP A 120 17.40 -15.17 3.83
CA ASP A 120 17.91 -14.29 2.77
C ASP A 120 19.07 -13.39 3.28
N ILE A 121 19.04 -12.93 4.53
CA ILE A 121 20.12 -12.13 5.15
C ILE A 121 21.36 -12.99 5.41
N LEU A 122 21.19 -14.19 5.98
CA LEU A 122 22.30 -15.10 6.26
C LEU A 122 22.98 -15.55 4.97
N LEU A 123 22.22 -15.79 3.91
CA LEU A 123 22.78 -16.14 2.61
C LEU A 123 23.65 -15.01 2.04
N LEU A 124 23.30 -13.75 2.31
CA LEU A 124 24.12 -12.61 1.91
C LEU A 124 25.35 -12.43 2.83
N TRP A 125 25.17 -12.52 4.15
CA TRP A 125 26.20 -12.22 5.14
C TRP A 125 27.25 -13.32 5.31
N LEU A 126 26.87 -14.60 5.37
CA LEU A 126 27.82 -15.67 5.68
C LEU A 126 28.93 -15.82 4.63
N PRO A 127 28.63 -15.88 3.32
CA PRO A 127 29.68 -15.97 2.31
C PRO A 127 30.50 -14.67 2.22
N SER A 128 29.87 -13.51 2.40
CA SER A 128 30.59 -12.22 2.45
C SER A 128 31.56 -12.16 3.62
N SER A 129 31.15 -12.64 4.81
CA SER A 129 32.00 -12.75 6.00
C SER A 129 33.14 -13.74 5.79
N PHE A 130 32.87 -14.86 5.12
CA PHE A 130 33.92 -15.82 4.76
C PHE A 130 34.95 -15.19 3.81
N ILE A 131 34.50 -14.53 2.73
CA ILE A 131 35.37 -13.79 1.80
C ILE A 131 36.18 -12.74 2.57
N PHE A 132 35.53 -11.94 3.42
CA PHE A 132 36.20 -10.94 4.25
C PHE A 132 37.33 -11.57 5.07
N GLY A 133 37.07 -12.69 5.75
CA GLY A 133 38.07 -13.43 6.52
C GLY A 133 39.25 -13.98 5.72
N GLN A 134 39.09 -14.24 4.41
CA GLN A 134 40.21 -14.69 3.56
C GLN A 134 41.15 -13.55 3.13
N PHE A 135 40.66 -12.32 3.05
CA PHE A 135 41.43 -11.18 2.56
C PHE A 135 41.90 -10.24 3.68
N VAL A 136 41.30 -10.31 4.86
CA VAL A 136 41.59 -9.43 5.99
C VAL A 136 42.72 -10.01 6.82
N SER A 137 43.76 -9.20 7.05
CA SER A 137 44.92 -9.60 7.84
C SER A 137 44.58 -9.63 9.35
N PRO A 138 45.24 -10.49 10.14
CA PRO A 138 45.09 -10.46 11.60
C PRO A 138 45.44 -9.10 12.23
N GLU A 139 46.37 -8.38 11.60
CA GLU A 139 46.79 -7.04 12.03
C GLU A 139 45.67 -6.01 11.86
N PHE A 140 44.96 -6.05 10.72
CA PHE A 140 43.79 -5.21 10.50
C PHE A 140 42.73 -5.44 11.58
N VAL A 141 42.47 -6.70 11.94
CA VAL A 141 41.46 -7.04 12.97
C VAL A 141 41.83 -6.45 14.32
N ARG A 142 43.12 -6.54 14.70
CA ARG A 142 43.62 -5.95 15.95
C ARG A 142 43.47 -4.44 15.97
N GLN A 143 43.89 -3.77 14.90
CA GLN A 143 43.77 -2.32 14.78
C GLN A 143 42.31 -1.87 14.80
N TYR A 144 41.43 -2.57 14.08
CA TYR A 144 39.99 -2.33 14.11
C TYR A 144 39.42 -2.41 15.53
N GLN A 145 39.78 -3.45 16.29
CA GLN A 145 39.33 -3.62 17.67
C GLN A 145 39.86 -2.53 18.61
N THR A 146 41.10 -2.10 18.42
CA THR A 146 41.70 -0.99 19.21
C THR A 146 41.02 0.34 18.92
N ILE A 147 40.75 0.65 17.65
CA ILE A 147 40.14 1.91 17.24
C ILE A 147 38.64 1.96 17.59
N ALA A 148 37.89 0.90 17.25
CA ALA A 148 36.45 0.84 17.50
C ALA A 148 36.13 0.85 19.01
N GLY A 149 37.01 0.29 19.84
CA GLY A 149 36.81 0.18 21.28
C GLY A 149 35.52 -0.56 21.65
N GLN A 150 35.01 -0.35 22.86
CA GLN A 150 33.69 -0.84 23.29
C GLN A 150 32.56 0.19 23.08
N SER A 151 32.87 1.36 22.54
CA SER A 151 31.92 2.45 22.35
C SER A 151 30.99 2.18 21.18
N VAL A 152 29.68 2.14 21.46
CA VAL A 152 28.62 1.98 20.44
C VAL A 152 28.59 3.16 19.45
N MET A 153 29.03 4.35 19.88
CA MET A 153 29.15 5.54 19.05
C MET A 153 30.62 5.98 18.99
N PRO A 154 31.29 5.85 17.83
CA PRO A 154 32.68 6.26 17.67
C PRO A 154 32.82 7.80 17.65
N THR A 155 33.85 8.32 18.31
CA THR A 155 34.21 9.75 18.25
C THR A 155 34.61 10.16 16.83
N PRO A 156 34.58 11.47 16.47
CA PRO A 156 35.01 11.93 15.15
C PRO A 156 36.44 11.48 14.78
N GLU A 157 37.34 11.47 15.75
CA GLU A 157 38.72 10.99 15.58
C GLU A 157 38.77 9.49 15.30
N GLN A 158 38.00 8.68 16.05
CA GLN A 158 37.87 7.24 15.79
C GLN A 158 37.26 6.97 14.41
N GLN A 159 36.30 7.77 13.98
CA GLN A 159 35.71 7.64 12.64
C GLN A 159 36.76 7.84 11.55
N GLU A 160 37.59 8.89 11.63
CA GLU A 160 38.67 9.12 10.67
C GLU A 160 39.67 7.96 10.64
N GLN A 161 40.08 7.47 11.81
CA GLN A 161 40.97 6.32 11.93
C GLN A 161 40.37 5.04 11.32
N LEU A 162 39.08 4.78 11.53
CA LEU A 162 38.37 3.66 10.92
C LEU A 162 38.30 3.78 9.39
N LEU A 163 38.07 4.99 8.87
CA LEU A 163 38.07 5.25 7.43
C LEU A 163 39.47 5.00 6.82
N ASN A 164 40.52 5.50 7.45
CA ASN A 164 41.90 5.29 7.02
C ASN A 164 42.27 3.80 7.05
N LEU A 165 41.86 3.08 8.11
CA LEU A 165 42.07 1.64 8.22
C LEU A 165 41.35 0.89 7.09
N LEU A 166 40.10 1.25 6.77
CA LEU A 166 39.34 0.63 5.68
C LEU A 166 40.04 0.80 4.31
N GLY A 167 40.75 1.92 4.12
CA GLY A 167 41.57 2.18 2.93
C GLY A 167 42.80 1.28 2.79
N THR A 168 43.24 0.61 3.86
CA THR A 168 44.34 -0.37 3.82
C THR A 168 43.93 -1.74 3.28
N LEU A 169 42.62 -1.98 3.13
CA LEU A 169 42.11 -3.25 2.63
C LEU A 169 42.49 -3.47 1.16
N PRO A 170 42.87 -4.70 0.76
CA PRO A 170 43.16 -5.00 -0.64
C PRO A 170 41.96 -4.71 -1.54
N SER A 171 42.19 -4.07 -2.69
CA SER A 171 41.12 -3.78 -3.67
C SER A 171 40.38 -5.04 -4.13
N GLY A 172 41.07 -6.19 -4.18
CA GLY A 172 40.50 -7.50 -4.50
C GLY A 172 39.37 -7.93 -3.56
N LEU A 173 39.40 -7.53 -2.28
CA LEU A 173 38.31 -7.80 -1.33
C LEU A 173 37.01 -7.13 -1.78
N PHE A 174 37.08 -5.83 -2.12
CA PHE A 174 35.91 -5.07 -2.56
C PHE A 174 35.34 -5.64 -3.87
N TRP A 175 36.19 -6.05 -4.81
CA TRP A 175 35.74 -6.73 -6.02
C TRP A 175 35.09 -8.08 -5.71
N ALA A 176 35.70 -8.91 -4.86
CA ALA A 176 35.14 -10.22 -4.51
C ALA A 176 33.77 -10.10 -3.84
N VAL A 177 33.65 -9.25 -2.82
CA VAL A 177 32.38 -8.99 -2.13
C VAL A 177 31.36 -8.31 -3.06
N GLY A 178 31.81 -7.37 -3.90
CA GLY A 178 30.96 -6.65 -4.85
C GLY A 178 30.38 -7.56 -5.94
N ILE A 179 31.21 -8.40 -6.56
CA ILE A 179 30.79 -9.39 -7.57
C ILE A 179 29.83 -10.39 -6.93
N TYR A 180 30.16 -10.92 -5.74
CA TYR A 180 29.28 -11.84 -5.01
C TYR A 180 27.91 -11.20 -4.75
N THR A 181 27.90 -9.98 -4.23
CA THR A 181 26.66 -9.23 -3.90
C THR A 181 25.84 -8.96 -5.17
N LEU A 182 26.49 -8.56 -6.26
CA LEU A 182 25.83 -8.34 -7.54
C LEU A 182 25.18 -9.62 -8.07
N LEU A 183 25.91 -10.73 -8.09
CA LEU A 183 25.39 -12.03 -8.52
C LEU A 183 24.21 -12.48 -7.65
N TYR A 184 24.32 -12.29 -6.33
CA TYR A 184 23.23 -12.60 -5.40
C TYR A 184 21.96 -11.80 -5.73
N PHE A 185 22.06 -10.50 -5.95
CA PHE A 185 20.91 -9.67 -6.32
C PHE A 185 20.33 -10.03 -7.68
N VAL A 186 21.17 -10.35 -8.68
CA VAL A 186 20.72 -10.81 -10.00
C VAL A 186 19.92 -12.10 -9.87
N VAL A 187 20.45 -13.09 -9.14
CA VAL A 187 19.75 -14.37 -8.88
C VAL A 187 18.44 -14.12 -8.14
N GLN A 188 18.45 -13.27 -7.12
CA GLN A 188 17.25 -12.97 -6.34
C GLN A 188 16.18 -12.23 -7.15
N ALA A 189 16.58 -11.29 -8.01
CA ALA A 189 15.69 -10.62 -8.96
C ALA A 189 15.08 -11.61 -9.96
N PHE A 190 15.88 -12.56 -10.47
CA PHE A 190 15.40 -13.61 -11.37
C PHE A 190 14.36 -14.52 -10.71
N PHE A 191 14.60 -15.00 -9.47
CA PHE A 191 13.62 -15.82 -8.74
C PHE A 191 12.34 -15.05 -8.41
N LEU A 192 12.44 -13.76 -8.06
CA LEU A 192 11.27 -12.92 -7.83
C LEU A 192 10.46 -12.72 -9.12
N TYR A 193 11.13 -12.51 -10.26
CA TYR A 193 10.47 -12.40 -11.55
C TYR A 193 9.79 -13.71 -11.97
N LYS A 194 10.47 -14.86 -11.81
CA LYS A 194 9.98 -16.15 -12.30
C LYS A 194 8.91 -16.78 -11.40
N SER A 195 9.04 -16.68 -10.07
CA SER A 195 8.16 -17.38 -9.13
C SER A 195 7.58 -16.50 -8.03
N GLY A 196 7.93 -15.20 -7.97
CA GLY A 196 7.53 -14.34 -6.84
C GLY A 196 8.18 -14.73 -5.52
N GLN A 197 9.23 -15.56 -5.54
CA GLN A 197 9.90 -16.05 -4.32
C GLN A 197 11.35 -15.57 -4.30
N SER A 198 11.85 -15.17 -3.13
CA SER A 198 13.29 -15.17 -2.87
C SER A 198 13.74 -16.58 -2.43
N ILE A 199 15.05 -16.79 -2.26
CA ILE A 199 15.61 -18.07 -1.86
C ILE A 199 15.04 -18.51 -0.50
N GLY A 200 15.01 -17.62 0.50
CA GLY A 200 14.41 -17.88 1.81
C GLY A 200 12.90 -18.08 1.76
N LYS A 201 12.18 -17.35 0.90
CA LYS A 201 10.73 -17.55 0.71
C LYS A 201 10.42 -18.89 0.05
N LYS A 202 11.26 -19.31 -0.90
CA LYS A 202 11.16 -20.62 -1.55
C LYS A 202 11.39 -21.75 -0.53
N ALA A 203 12.36 -21.61 0.35
CA ALA A 203 12.62 -22.57 1.43
C ALA A 203 11.42 -22.76 2.36
N LEU A 204 10.63 -21.70 2.59
CA LEU A 204 9.45 -21.74 3.48
C LEU A 204 8.12 -21.90 2.75
N LYS A 205 8.16 -22.18 1.44
CA LYS A 205 6.97 -22.34 0.58
C LYS A 205 6.01 -21.15 0.69
N ILE A 206 6.55 -19.93 0.64
CA ILE A 206 5.74 -18.71 0.57
C ILE A 206 6.09 -17.94 -0.70
N LYS A 207 5.12 -17.25 -1.31
CA LYS A 207 5.34 -16.47 -2.54
C LYS A 207 4.66 -15.12 -2.48
N ILE A 208 5.21 -14.17 -3.25
CA ILE A 208 4.65 -12.84 -3.41
C ILE A 208 3.69 -12.85 -4.61
N VAL A 209 2.51 -12.30 -4.40
CA VAL A 209 1.48 -12.13 -5.41
C VAL A 209 0.92 -10.71 -5.36
N ASP A 210 0.43 -10.21 -6.49
CA ASP A 210 -0.31 -8.94 -6.53
C ASP A 210 -1.67 -9.11 -5.85
N GLU A 211 -2.08 -8.08 -5.09
CA GLU A 211 -3.31 -8.09 -4.31
C GLU A 211 -4.58 -8.26 -5.15
N GLN A 212 -4.60 -7.76 -6.38
CA GLN A 212 -5.83 -7.68 -7.17
C GLN A 212 -6.11 -8.96 -7.97
N ASN A 213 -5.06 -9.57 -8.52
CA ASN A 213 -5.20 -10.68 -9.46
C ASN A 213 -4.43 -11.95 -9.04
N GLY A 214 -3.67 -11.92 -7.94
CA GLY A 214 -2.90 -13.09 -7.48
C GLY A 214 -1.73 -13.48 -8.36
N GLN A 215 -1.41 -12.68 -9.38
CA GLN A 215 -0.31 -12.94 -10.32
C GLN A 215 1.02 -12.49 -9.73
N ILE A 216 2.12 -12.91 -10.34
CA ILE A 216 3.46 -12.45 -9.94
C ILE A 216 3.58 -10.96 -10.28
N PRO A 217 3.91 -10.08 -9.32
CA PRO A 217 4.01 -8.66 -9.59
C PRO A 217 5.24 -8.35 -10.45
N PRO A 218 5.19 -7.28 -11.26
CA PRO A 218 6.31 -6.87 -12.09
C PRO A 218 7.55 -6.59 -11.25
N LEU A 219 8.74 -6.80 -11.82
CA LEU A 219 10.02 -6.71 -11.12
C LEU A 219 10.23 -5.35 -10.43
N THR A 220 9.69 -4.27 -11.01
CA THR A 220 9.71 -2.93 -10.40
C THR A 220 9.03 -2.89 -9.03
N ARG A 221 7.84 -3.50 -8.90
CA ARG A 221 7.12 -3.57 -7.63
C ARG A 221 7.73 -4.61 -6.69
N SER A 222 8.08 -5.78 -7.22
CA SER A 222 8.58 -6.91 -6.44
C SER A 222 10.00 -6.70 -5.87
N PHE A 223 10.87 -6.00 -6.62
CA PHE A 223 12.30 -5.85 -6.29
C PHE A 223 12.71 -4.38 -6.10
N LEU A 224 12.41 -3.47 -7.04
CA LEU A 224 12.87 -2.07 -6.94
C LEU A 224 12.20 -1.31 -5.79
N ILE A 225 10.86 -1.31 -5.73
CA ILE A 225 10.14 -0.66 -4.62
C ILE A 225 10.50 -1.35 -3.30
N ARG A 226 10.62 -2.67 -3.29
CA ARG A 226 10.92 -3.42 -2.07
C ARG A 226 12.35 -3.23 -1.54
N SER A 227 13.35 -3.17 -2.42
CA SER A 227 14.76 -3.06 -2.03
C SER A 227 15.18 -1.60 -1.91
N ILE A 228 14.91 -0.76 -2.90
CA ILE A 228 15.41 0.62 -2.94
C ILE A 228 14.64 1.51 -1.98
N VAL A 229 13.30 1.47 -1.99
CA VAL A 229 12.52 2.34 -1.09
C VAL A 229 12.73 1.93 0.36
N PHE A 230 12.85 0.64 0.64
CA PHE A 230 13.21 0.15 1.98
C PHE A 230 14.61 0.63 2.40
N ILE A 231 15.62 0.55 1.54
CA ILE A 231 16.98 1.02 1.87
C ILE A 231 16.97 2.53 2.11
N ILE A 232 16.33 3.33 1.25
CA ILE A 232 16.28 4.79 1.38
C ILE A 232 15.55 5.19 2.68
N ILE A 233 14.37 4.61 2.94
CA ILE A 233 13.60 4.93 4.15
C ILE A 233 14.38 4.55 5.43
N ASN A 234 15.06 3.40 5.43
CA ASN A 234 15.86 3.00 6.59
C ASN A 234 17.13 3.83 6.77
N TYR A 235 17.73 4.32 5.67
CA TYR A 235 18.90 5.18 5.74
C TYR A 235 18.57 6.53 6.39
N PHE A 236 17.42 7.12 6.06
CA PHE A 236 17.01 8.41 6.64
C PHE A 236 16.34 8.30 8.01
N ALA A 237 15.84 7.14 8.38
CA ALA A 237 15.17 6.95 9.65
C ALA A 237 15.42 5.56 10.24
N PHE A 238 16.41 5.48 11.12
CA PHE A 238 16.75 4.23 11.82
C PHE A 238 15.55 3.61 12.58
N PHE A 239 14.62 4.46 13.05
CA PHE A 239 13.36 4.04 13.69
C PHE A 239 12.34 3.42 12.71
N PHE A 240 12.45 3.65 11.40
CA PHE A 240 11.51 3.10 10.43
C PHE A 240 11.61 1.58 10.29
N ILE A 241 12.75 0.97 10.65
CA ILE A 241 12.85 -0.50 10.75
C ILE A 241 11.78 -1.02 11.72
N ILE A 242 11.71 -0.43 12.91
CA ILE A 242 10.81 -0.85 13.98
C ILE A 242 9.36 -0.62 13.55
N ILE A 243 9.07 0.50 12.90
CA ILE A 243 7.73 0.81 12.39
C ILE A 243 7.33 -0.17 11.28
N ASP A 244 8.19 -0.43 10.29
CA ASP A 244 7.91 -1.38 9.21
C ASP A 244 7.65 -2.80 9.74
N PHE A 245 8.42 -3.21 10.76
CA PHE A 245 8.18 -4.45 11.48
C PHE A 245 6.87 -4.43 12.28
N ALA A 246 6.51 -3.33 12.94
CA ALA A 246 5.25 -3.23 13.68
C ALA A 246 4.03 -3.40 12.75
N PHE A 247 4.10 -2.89 11.52
CA PHE A 247 3.04 -3.03 10.53
C PHE A 247 2.83 -4.49 10.06
N ILE A 248 3.77 -5.41 10.30
CA ILE A 248 3.58 -6.84 10.01
C ILE A 248 2.45 -7.46 10.83
N PHE A 249 2.10 -6.87 11.98
CA PHE A 249 1.01 -7.29 12.85
C PHE A 249 -0.36 -6.71 12.46
N SER A 250 -0.42 -5.91 11.40
CA SER A 250 -1.69 -5.39 10.86
C SER A 250 -2.62 -6.52 10.37
N GLU A 251 -3.92 -6.24 10.26
CA GLU A 251 -4.95 -7.23 9.87
C GLU A 251 -4.63 -7.97 8.56
N ARG A 252 -4.00 -7.28 7.60
CA ARG A 252 -3.58 -7.87 6.31
C ARG A 252 -2.14 -8.40 6.33
N ARG A 253 -1.46 -8.36 7.48
CA ARG A 253 -0.07 -8.79 7.73
C ARG A 253 0.90 -8.26 6.68
N ARG A 254 0.84 -6.95 6.40
CA ARG A 254 1.66 -6.27 5.38
C ARG A 254 2.63 -5.29 6.01
N THR A 255 3.88 -5.35 5.60
CA THR A 255 4.88 -4.32 5.88
C THR A 255 4.56 -3.05 5.07
N LEU A 256 5.12 -1.90 5.45
CA LEU A 256 4.93 -0.62 4.74
C LEU A 256 5.37 -0.74 3.28
N HIS A 257 6.51 -1.39 3.04
CA HIS A 257 7.00 -1.60 1.68
C HIS A 257 6.07 -2.50 0.84
N ASP A 258 5.41 -3.49 1.45
CA ASP A 258 4.43 -4.34 0.77
C ASP A 258 3.15 -3.57 0.42
N ARG A 259 2.73 -2.67 1.30
CA ARG A 259 1.59 -1.77 1.05
C ARG A 259 1.88 -0.81 -0.11
N MET A 260 3.09 -0.27 -0.18
CA MET A 260 3.52 0.58 -1.30
C MET A 260 3.60 -0.20 -2.62
N ALA A 261 4.08 -1.44 -2.57
CA ALA A 261 4.18 -2.30 -3.75
C ALA A 261 2.84 -2.91 -4.18
N LYS A 262 1.77 -2.76 -3.37
CA LYS A 262 0.46 -3.43 -3.54
C LYS A 262 0.58 -4.95 -3.66
N THR A 263 1.51 -5.53 -2.89
CA THR A 263 1.80 -6.96 -2.92
C THR A 263 1.38 -7.66 -1.63
N LEU A 264 1.07 -8.95 -1.74
CA LEU A 264 0.76 -9.87 -0.66
C LEU A 264 1.74 -11.04 -0.65
N VAL A 265 2.00 -11.61 0.54
CA VAL A 265 2.73 -12.87 0.66
C VAL A 265 1.77 -13.97 1.11
N VAL A 266 1.72 -15.03 0.32
CA VAL A 266 0.78 -16.13 0.47
C VAL A 266 1.54 -17.45 0.62
N ASP A 267 0.94 -18.41 1.32
CA ASP A 267 1.46 -19.78 1.35
C ASP A 267 1.34 -20.39 -0.05
N VAL A 268 2.33 -21.20 -0.42
CA VAL A 268 2.29 -22.09 -1.58
C VAL A 268 1.87 -23.45 -1.05
N ASP A 269 0.73 -23.94 -1.54
CA ASP A 269 0.24 -25.29 -1.24
C ASP A 269 1.21 -26.37 -1.77
#